data_AF-A0A932MDS3-F1
#
_entry.id   AF-A0A932MDS3-F1
#
_cell.length_a   1.000
_cell.length_b   1.000
_cell.length_c   1.000
_cell.angle_alpha   90.00
_cell.angle_beta   90.00
_cell.angle_gamma   90.00
#
_symmetry.space_group_name_H-M   'P 1'
#
loop_
_entity.id
_entity.type
_entity.pdbx_description
1 polymer ?
#
loop_
_entity_poly.entity_id
_entity_poly.type
_entity_poly.pdbx_seq_one_letter_code
_entity_poly.pdbx_strand_id
1 'polypeptide(L)'
;MKTMLVLTTALAVSSCGYNRIQTLDEQVNAFRSQIQVQLQRRADLVPNLVETVKGYAQHEETIFTSVAEARAKLSGAIQSGSLGQMAEANQGLTSALGRLIAIAENYPQLKANE
;
A
#
# COMPACT_ATOMS: atom_id res chain seq x y z
N MET A 1 54.66 10.11 -16.49
CA MET A 1 53.92 11.15 -15.72
C MET A 1 52.56 11.49 -16.31
N LYS A 2 52.44 11.89 -17.60
CA LYS A 2 51.14 12.22 -18.23
C LYS A 2 50.07 11.11 -18.15
N THR A 3 50.46 9.85 -18.37
CA THR A 3 49.54 8.69 -18.29
C THR A 3 49.02 8.41 -16.89
N MET A 4 49.81 8.69 -15.86
CA MET A 4 49.41 8.48 -14.46
C MET A 4 48.43 9.56 -13.98
N LEU A 5 48.55 10.78 -14.51
CA LEU A 5 47.64 11.90 -14.24
C LEU A 5 46.27 11.69 -14.91
N VAL A 6 46.24 11.17 -16.14
CA VAL A 6 44.99 10.79 -16.82
C VAL A 6 44.25 9.69 -16.07
N LEU A 7 44.97 8.69 -15.54
CA LEU A 7 44.37 7.58 -14.81
C LEU A 7 43.74 8.04 -13.48
N THR A 8 44.42 8.91 -12.74
CA THR A 8 43.89 9.48 -11.49
C THR A 8 42.69 10.39 -11.73
N THR A 9 42.71 11.18 -12.81
CA THR A 9 41.57 12.04 -13.16
C THR A 9 40.36 11.21 -13.63
N ALA A 10 40.57 10.10 -14.34
CA ALA A 10 39.50 9.19 -14.75
C ALA A 10 38.83 8.50 -13.56
N LEU A 11 39.59 8.08 -12.55
CA LEU A 11 39.02 7.54 -11.30
C LEU A 11 38.25 8.59 -10.49
N ALA A 12 38.72 9.85 -10.49
CA ALA A 12 38.04 10.95 -9.78
C ALA A 12 36.69 11.35 -10.39
N VAL A 13 36.51 11.21 -11.71
CA VAL A 13 35.24 11.53 -12.39
C VAL A 13 34.21 10.41 -12.25
N SER A 14 34.65 9.16 -12.04
CA SER A 14 33.78 7.99 -11.95
C SER A 14 32.93 7.95 -10.67
N SER A 15 33.33 8.67 -9.61
CA SER A 15 32.73 8.57 -8.28
C SER A 15 31.62 9.60 -8.00
N CYS A 16 31.51 10.68 -8.78
CA CYS A 16 30.65 11.82 -8.43
C CYS A 16 29.17 11.65 -8.82
N GLY A 17 28.84 10.75 -9.76
CA GLY A 17 27.46 10.49 -10.22
C GLY A 17 26.86 9.16 -9.77
N TYR A 18 27.68 8.10 -9.69
CA TYR A 18 27.23 6.73 -9.38
C TYR A 18 26.61 6.64 -7.99
N ASN A 19 27.24 7.28 -6.99
CA ASN A 19 26.72 7.35 -5.62
C ASN A 19 25.36 8.04 -5.53
N ARG A 20 25.09 9.02 -6.41
CA ARG A 20 23.81 9.74 -6.39
C ARG A 20 22.67 8.89 -6.95
N ILE A 21 22.92 8.14 -8.03
CA ILE A 21 21.91 7.24 -8.61
C ILE A 21 21.59 6.11 -7.63
N GLN A 22 22.62 5.51 -7.02
CA GLN A 22 22.43 4.43 -6.06
C GLN A 22 21.69 4.89 -4.79
N THR A 23 22.03 6.06 -4.24
CA THR A 23 21.28 6.62 -3.10
C THR A 23 19.83 6.95 -3.45
N LEU A 24 19.52 7.36 -4.68
CA LEU A 24 18.14 7.57 -5.11
C LEU A 24 17.38 6.25 -5.26
N ASP A 25 18.01 5.21 -5.79
CA ASP A 25 17.40 3.88 -5.89
C ASP A 25 17.07 3.28 -4.52
N GLU A 26 18.01 3.38 -3.57
CA GLU A 26 17.79 2.95 -2.18
C GLU A 26 16.65 3.71 -1.51
N GLN A 27 16.53 5.03 -1.77
CA GLN A 27 15.40 5.82 -1.28
C GLN A 27 14.06 5.35 -1.87
N VAL A 28 14.00 5.10 -3.19
CA VAL A 28 12.78 4.58 -3.83
C VAL A 28 12.39 3.22 -3.24
N ASN A 29 13.36 2.34 -3.00
CA ASN A 29 13.11 1.04 -2.35
C ASN A 29 12.64 1.22 -0.90
N ALA A 30 13.21 2.15 -0.15
CA ALA A 30 12.76 2.46 1.22
C ALA A 30 11.30 2.96 1.22
N PHE A 31 10.94 3.88 0.32
CA PHE A 31 9.56 4.35 0.19
C PHE A 31 8.60 3.23 -0.24
N ARG A 32 9.01 2.36 -1.18
CA ARG A 32 8.21 1.19 -1.57
C ARG A 32 7.91 0.29 -0.38
N SER A 33 8.92 -0.02 0.44
CA SER A 33 8.76 -0.83 1.65
C SER A 33 7.83 -0.17 2.65
N GLN A 34 7.94 1.15 2.86
CA GLN A 34 7.02 1.89 3.72
C GLN A 34 5.56 1.79 3.21
N ILE A 35 5.33 1.95 1.90
CA ILE A 35 3.99 1.81 1.31
C ILE A 35 3.46 0.39 1.54
N GLN A 36 4.27 -0.66 1.34
CA GLN A 36 3.86 -2.04 1.60
C GLN A 36 3.41 -2.24 3.05
N VAL A 37 4.19 -1.76 4.01
CA VAL A 37 3.83 -1.88 5.44
C VAL A 37 2.50 -1.20 5.75
N GLN A 38 2.25 0.00 5.20
CA GLN A 38 0.99 0.70 5.44
C GLN A 38 -0.20 -0.01 4.80
N LEU A 39 -0.06 -0.50 3.57
CA LEU A 39 -1.12 -1.25 2.89
C LEU A 39 -1.38 -2.61 3.54
N GLN A 40 -0.33 -3.26 4.06
CA GLN A 40 -0.46 -4.50 4.82
C GLN A 40 -1.26 -4.26 6.09
N ARG A 41 -0.89 -3.26 6.89
CA ARG A 41 -1.65 -2.87 8.10
C ARG A 41 -3.11 -2.57 7.78
N ARG A 42 -3.37 -1.87 6.67
CA ARG A 42 -4.74 -1.60 6.20
C ARG A 42 -5.49 -2.89 5.92
N ALA A 43 -4.89 -3.83 5.17
CA ALA A 43 -5.51 -5.12 4.86
C ALA A 43 -5.74 -5.97 6.13
N ASP A 44 -4.85 -5.88 7.12
CA ASP A 44 -4.94 -6.63 8.38
C ASP A 44 -6.05 -6.11 9.31
N LEU A 45 -6.40 -4.83 9.23
CA LEU A 45 -7.49 -4.23 10.02
C LEU A 45 -8.88 -4.49 9.44
N VAL A 46 -8.99 -4.78 8.13
CA VAL A 46 -10.28 -4.97 7.45
C VAL A 46 -11.15 -6.07 8.09
N PRO A 47 -10.64 -7.27 8.46
CA PRO A 47 -11.45 -8.29 9.10
C PRO A 47 -12.12 -7.83 10.39
N ASN A 48 -11.39 -7.10 11.24
CA ASN A 48 -11.93 -6.57 12.50
C ASN A 48 -13.06 -5.56 12.23
N LEU A 49 -12.86 -4.66 11.26
CA LEU A 49 -13.88 -3.68 10.88
C LEU A 49 -15.13 -4.37 10.29
N VAL A 50 -14.95 -5.38 9.45
CA VAL A 50 -16.05 -6.19 8.90
C VAL A 50 -16.82 -6.89 10.02
N GLU A 51 -16.13 -7.45 11.01
CA GLU A 51 -16.78 -8.12 12.14
C GLU A 51 -17.61 -7.15 12.99
N THR A 52 -17.09 -5.95 13.25
CA THR A 52 -17.84 -4.89 13.95
C THR A 52 -19.12 -4.52 13.20
N VAL A 53 -19.05 -4.32 11.88
CA VAL A 53 -20.25 -3.98 11.09
C VAL A 53 -21.22 -5.18 11.00
N LYS A 54 -20.70 -6.41 10.84
CA LYS A 54 -21.51 -7.64 10.83
C LYS A 54 -22.35 -7.82 12.09
N GLY A 55 -21.83 -7.42 13.25
CA GLY A 55 -22.59 -7.47 14.50
C GLY A 55 -23.94 -6.74 14.44
N TYR A 56 -24.05 -5.72 13.58
CA TYR A 56 -25.24 -4.87 13.46
C TYR A 56 -25.97 -4.98 12.11
N ALA A 57 -25.27 -5.35 11.04
CA ALA A 57 -25.77 -5.37 9.67
C ALA A 57 -25.62 -6.76 9.01
N GLN A 58 -26.17 -7.80 9.62
CA GLN A 58 -25.95 -9.21 9.22
C GLN A 58 -26.45 -9.56 7.80
N HIS A 59 -27.45 -8.85 7.29
CA HIS A 59 -28.06 -9.15 5.98
C HIS A 59 -27.29 -8.57 4.78
N GLU A 60 -26.21 -7.84 5.04
CA GLU A 60 -25.44 -7.10 4.04
C GLU A 60 -24.31 -7.96 3.43
N GLU A 61 -24.62 -9.19 3.01
CA GLU A 61 -23.63 -10.16 2.51
C GLU A 61 -22.86 -9.68 1.28
N THR A 62 -23.56 -8.94 0.40
CA THR A 62 -22.98 -8.44 -0.85
C THR A 62 -21.83 -7.47 -0.57
N ILE A 63 -21.97 -6.57 0.41
CA ILE A 63 -20.90 -5.65 0.76
C ILE A 63 -19.75 -6.35 1.47
N PHE A 64 -20.03 -7.31 2.37
CA PHE A 64 -18.97 -8.05 3.04
C PHE A 64 -18.12 -8.86 2.06
N THR A 65 -18.76 -9.44 1.04
CA THR A 65 -18.07 -10.14 -0.04
C THR A 65 -17.23 -9.17 -0.86
N SER A 66 -17.78 -8.02 -1.27
CA SER A 66 -17.06 -6.99 -2.00
C SER A 66 -15.82 -6.48 -1.25
N VAL A 67 -15.92 -6.28 0.07
CA VAL A 67 -14.80 -5.86 0.93
C VAL A 67 -13.76 -6.97 1.08
N ALA A 68 -14.19 -8.23 1.25
CA ALA A 68 -13.30 -9.37 1.34
C ALA A 68 -12.49 -9.58 0.06
N GLU A 69 -13.14 -9.49 -1.11
CA GLU A 69 -12.49 -9.57 -2.41
C GLU A 69 -11.51 -8.41 -2.63
N ALA A 70 -11.90 -7.18 -2.28
CA ALA A 70 -11.03 -6.02 -2.42
C ALA A 70 -9.79 -6.12 -1.50
N ARG A 71 -9.96 -6.65 -0.28
CA ARG A 71 -8.86 -6.98 0.62
C ARG A 71 -7.94 -8.04 0.00
N ALA A 72 -8.49 -9.12 -0.54
CA ALA A 72 -7.70 -10.18 -1.16
C ALA A 72 -6.88 -9.66 -2.35
N LYS A 73 -7.48 -8.79 -3.19
CA LYS A 73 -6.77 -8.11 -4.28
C LYS A 73 -5.62 -7.24 -3.77
N LEU A 74 -5.83 -6.50 -2.68
CA LEU A 74 -4.77 -5.70 -2.06
C LEU A 74 -3.63 -6.58 -1.53
N SER A 75 -3.94 -7.67 -0.84
CA SER A 75 -2.92 -8.61 -0.35
C SER A 75 -2.12 -9.24 -1.50
N GLY A 76 -2.78 -9.63 -2.59
CA GLY A 76 -2.11 -10.13 -3.79
C GLY A 76 -1.21 -9.09 -4.46
N ALA A 77 -1.67 -7.83 -4.54
CA ALA A 77 -0.88 -6.73 -5.07
C ALA A 77 0.36 -6.43 -4.21
N ILE A 78 0.25 -6.49 -2.88
CA ILE A 78 1.41 -6.34 -1.97
C ILE A 78 2.45 -7.43 -2.23
N GLN A 79 2.01 -8.70 -2.36
CA GLN A 79 2.90 -9.83 -2.64
C GLN A 79 3.62 -9.71 -4.00
N SER A 80 2.98 -9.10 -5.00
CA SER A 80 3.59 -8.85 -6.30
C SER A 80 4.76 -7.85 -6.26
N GLY A 81 4.79 -6.98 -5.26
CA GLY A 81 5.75 -5.86 -5.16
C GLY A 81 5.53 -4.73 -6.18
N SER A 82 4.51 -4.81 -7.05
CA SER A 82 4.22 -3.79 -8.06
C SER A 82 3.48 -2.59 -7.46
N LEU A 83 4.15 -1.44 -7.44
CA LEU A 83 3.56 -0.17 -6.96
C LEU A 83 2.26 0.21 -7.70
N GLY A 84 2.19 -0.06 -9.01
CA GLY A 84 1.00 0.21 -9.81
C GLY A 84 -0.19 -0.65 -9.37
N GLN A 85 0.03 -1.95 -9.22
CA GLN A 85 -1.02 -2.87 -8.75
C GLN A 85 -1.44 -2.55 -7.31
N MET A 86 -0.49 -2.19 -6.45
CA MET A 86 -0.77 -1.78 -5.07
C MET A 86 -1.64 -0.52 -5.02
N ALA A 87 -1.37 0.47 -5.87
CA ALA A 87 -2.15 1.69 -5.96
C ALA A 87 -3.60 1.42 -6.42
N GLU A 88 -3.76 0.64 -7.49
CA GLU A 88 -5.06 0.26 -8.02
C GLU A 88 -5.88 -0.56 -7.01
N ALA A 89 -5.27 -1.59 -6.41
CA ALA A 89 -5.94 -2.42 -5.42
C ALA A 89 -6.31 -1.63 -4.15
N ASN A 90 -5.47 -0.69 -3.71
CA ASN A 90 -5.79 0.19 -2.59
C ASN A 90 -6.96 1.14 -2.91
N GLN A 91 -7.05 1.64 -4.14
CA GLN A 91 -8.22 2.42 -4.58
C GLN A 91 -9.49 1.57 -4.58
N GLY A 92 -9.40 0.33 -5.06
CA GLY A 92 -10.50 -0.65 -5.00
C GLY A 92 -10.98 -0.90 -3.57
N LEU A 93 -10.06 -1.15 -2.63
CA LEU A 93 -10.39 -1.32 -1.22
C LEU A 93 -11.00 -0.05 -0.60
N THR A 94 -10.49 1.14 -0.97
CA THR A 94 -11.07 2.42 -0.52
C THR A 94 -12.51 2.58 -0.98
N SER A 95 -12.80 2.26 -2.24
CA SER A 95 -14.17 2.30 -2.77
C SER A 95 -15.10 1.32 -2.04
N ALA A 96 -14.65 0.09 -1.78
CA ALA A 96 -15.43 -0.91 -1.04
C ALA A 96 -15.72 -0.48 0.40
N LEU A 97 -14.72 0.03 1.12
CA LEU A 97 -14.90 0.54 2.47
C LEU A 97 -15.81 1.78 2.51
N GLY A 98 -15.74 2.66 1.50
CA GLY A 98 -16.67 3.79 1.39
C GLY A 98 -18.13 3.36 1.27
N ARG A 99 -18.42 2.30 0.50
CA ARG A 99 -19.77 1.71 0.44
C ARG A 99 -20.18 1.06 1.76
N LEU A 100 -19.26 0.39 2.44
CA LEU A 100 -19.51 -0.21 3.76
C LEU A 100 -19.89 0.87 4.79
N ILE A 101 -19.20 2.01 4.80
CA ILE A 101 -19.52 3.15 5.66
C ILE A 101 -20.90 3.74 5.30
N ALA A 102 -21.22 3.87 4.00
CA ALA A 102 -22.54 4.35 3.59
C ALA A 102 -23.68 3.41 4.04
N ILE A 103 -23.44 2.10 4.08
CA ILE A 103 -24.38 1.13 4.65
C ILE A 103 -24.46 1.31 6.16
N ALA A 104 -23.33 1.46 6.85
CA ALA A 104 -23.27 1.67 8.29
C ALA A 104 -24.12 2.87 8.78
N GLU A 105 -24.20 3.94 7.98
CA GLU A 105 -25.05 5.11 8.29
C GLU A 105 -26.55 4.76 8.40
N ASN A 106 -27.01 3.67 7.76
CA ASN A 106 -28.39 3.19 7.86
C ASN A 106 -28.65 2.39 9.15
N TYR A 107 -27.63 2.14 9.97
CA TYR A 107 -27.71 1.38 11.22
C TYR A 107 -27.34 2.29 12.41
N PRO A 108 -28.29 3.03 13.00
CA PRO A 108 -28.04 3.99 14.09
C PRO A 108 -27.28 3.40 15.28
N GLN A 109 -27.53 2.12 15.59
CA GLN A 109 -26.88 1.38 16.66
C GLN A 109 -25.38 1.14 16.44
N LEU A 110 -24.93 1.10 15.18
CA LEU A 110 -23.51 1.02 14.83
C LEU A 110 -22.84 2.38 15.01
N LYS A 111 -23.51 3.46 14.55
CA LYS A 111 -23.05 4.85 14.69
C LYS A 111 -22.88 5.30 16.15
N ALA A 112 -23.72 4.79 17.04
CA ALA A 112 -23.68 5.13 18.46
C ALA A 112 -22.53 4.43 19.24
N ASN A 113 -21.83 3.48 18.63
CA ASN A 113 -20.77 2.68 19.25
C ASN A 113 -19.35 3.04 18.74
N GLU A 114 -19.24 4.14 17.97
CA GLU A 114 -17.98 4.82 17.64
C GLU A 114 -17.64 5.91 18.67
#